data_AF-A0ABC8RNR2-F1
#
_entry.id   AF-A0ABC8RNR2-F1
#
_cell.length_a   1.000
_cell.length_b   1.000
_cell.length_c   1.000
_cell.angle_alpha   90.00
_cell.angle_beta   90.00
_cell.angle_gamma   90.00
#
_symmetry.space_group_name_H-M   'P 1'
#
loop_
_entity.id
_entity.type
_entity.pdbx_description
1 polymer ?
#
loop_
_entity_poly.entity_id
_entity_poly.type
_entity_poly.pdbx_seq_one_letter_code
_entity_poly.pdbx_strand_id
1 'polypeptide(L)'
;MPLLFDTKEIDKLPDYMKILCRTLLNLYKELEEEMAKQGISHRLYYSQEAFKEIVMSYDIESNWCNEGYEATFDEYMGNGLITGGQLLLGLSSLLGMGEVATVEAFEWMQSKPKVLVAANIIGRLLNDIASHEEEDQRAHVATGVKCYLKDYGVSKEEVIDEFYKMIANA
;
A
#
# COMPACT_ATOMS: atom_id res chain seq x y z
N MET A 1 13.12 2.56 -11.67
CA MET A 1 13.57 1.20 -11.33
C MET A 1 12.56 0.19 -11.92
N PRO A 2 12.84 -0.50 -13.03
CA PRO A 2 11.84 -1.34 -13.73
C PRO A 2 11.72 -2.81 -13.24
N LEU A 3 12.38 -3.21 -12.16
CA LEU A 3 12.77 -4.63 -11.97
C LEU A 3 11.93 -5.43 -10.96
N LEU A 4 10.76 -4.96 -10.51
CA LEU A 4 10.00 -5.70 -9.49
C LEU A 4 9.55 -7.10 -9.95
N PHE A 5 9.49 -7.34 -11.26
CA PHE A 5 9.19 -8.64 -11.87
C PHE A 5 10.36 -9.24 -12.66
N ASP A 6 11.59 -8.73 -12.50
CA ASP A 6 12.80 -9.34 -13.08
C ASP A 6 13.48 -10.23 -12.02
N THR A 7 13.61 -11.52 -12.33
CA THR A 7 14.12 -12.54 -11.42
C THR A 7 15.64 -12.52 -11.24
N LYS A 8 16.37 -11.81 -12.10
CA LYS A 8 17.85 -11.84 -12.16
C LYS A 8 18.53 -11.35 -10.89
N GLU A 9 17.86 -10.51 -10.12
CA GLU A 9 18.43 -9.86 -8.93
C GLU A 9 18.09 -10.60 -7.63
N ILE A 10 17.15 -11.56 -7.66
CA ILE A 10 16.68 -12.28 -6.46
C ILE A 10 17.81 -13.05 -5.80
N ASP A 11 18.72 -13.64 -6.58
CA ASP A 11 19.81 -14.46 -6.04
C ASP A 11 20.80 -13.63 -5.19
N LYS A 12 20.77 -12.30 -5.31
CA LYS A 12 21.58 -11.36 -4.49
C LYS A 12 20.94 -11.03 -3.15
N LEU A 13 19.67 -11.36 -2.92
CA LEU A 13 18.96 -11.06 -1.69
C LEU A 13 19.35 -12.01 -0.54
N PRO A 14 19.03 -11.70 0.72
CA PRO A 14 19.07 -12.67 1.82
C PRO A 14 18.13 -13.87 1.57
N ASP A 15 18.48 -15.06 2.07
CA ASP A 15 17.73 -16.29 1.78
C ASP A 15 16.25 -16.23 2.17
N TYR A 16 15.92 -15.56 3.28
CA TYR A 16 14.53 -15.39 3.70
C TYR A 16 13.72 -14.54 2.70
N MET A 17 14.34 -13.51 2.11
CA MET A 17 13.69 -12.67 1.09
C MET A 17 13.55 -13.41 -0.24
N LYS A 18 14.51 -14.27 -0.61
CA LYS A 18 14.42 -15.08 -1.84
C LYS A 18 13.14 -15.92 -1.85
N ILE A 19 12.78 -16.52 -0.73
CA ILE A 19 11.57 -17.35 -0.61
C ILE A 19 10.32 -16.50 -0.87
N LEU A 20 10.22 -15.34 -0.22
CA LEU A 20 9.08 -14.43 -0.38
C LEU A 20 8.97 -13.90 -1.82
N CYS A 21 10.07 -13.36 -2.37
CA CYS A 21 10.08 -12.83 -3.74
C CYS A 21 9.75 -13.91 -4.78
N ARG A 22 10.32 -15.11 -4.67
CA ARG A 22 10.02 -16.20 -5.61
C ARG A 22 8.56 -16.65 -5.51
N THR A 23 8.03 -16.77 -4.30
CA THR A 23 6.62 -17.15 -4.09
C THR A 23 5.67 -16.14 -4.73
N LEU A 24 5.92 -14.85 -4.51
CA LEU A 24 5.14 -13.78 -5.11
C LEU A 24 5.23 -13.77 -6.64
N LEU A 25 6.42 -13.89 -7.20
CA LEU A 25 6.59 -13.88 -8.66
C LEU A 25 5.99 -15.10 -9.33
N ASN A 26 6.09 -16.27 -8.69
CA ASN A 26 5.41 -17.47 -9.17
C ASN A 26 3.89 -17.29 -9.15
N LEU A 27 3.32 -16.67 -8.11
CA LEU A 27 1.89 -16.34 -8.06
C LEU A 27 1.48 -15.46 -9.25
N TYR A 28 2.20 -14.37 -9.53
CA TYR A 28 1.88 -13.50 -10.67
C TYR A 28 2.04 -14.23 -12.02
N LYS A 29 3.02 -15.13 -12.14
CA LYS A 29 3.19 -15.96 -13.33
C LYS A 29 2.03 -16.94 -13.52
N GLU A 30 1.60 -17.61 -12.45
CA GLU A 30 0.43 -18.50 -12.48
C GLU A 30 -0.85 -17.73 -12.85
N LEU A 31 -1.04 -16.53 -12.30
CA LEU A 31 -2.15 -15.65 -12.68
C LEU A 31 -2.09 -15.26 -14.17
N GLU A 32 -0.90 -14.92 -14.68
CA GLU A 32 -0.71 -14.60 -16.10
C GLU A 32 -1.09 -15.78 -17.00
N GLU A 33 -0.63 -16.99 -16.65
CA GLU A 33 -0.93 -18.22 -17.38
C GLU A 33 -2.44 -18.53 -17.37
N GLU A 34 -3.12 -18.41 -16.23
CA GLU A 34 -4.57 -18.63 -16.13
C GLU A 34 -5.39 -17.57 -16.88
N MET A 35 -4.96 -16.31 -16.85
CA MET A 35 -5.62 -15.23 -17.59
C MET A 35 -5.38 -15.31 -19.10
N ALA A 36 -4.23 -15.83 -19.53
CA ALA A 36 -3.92 -16.04 -20.94
C ALA A 36 -4.87 -17.06 -21.56
N LYS A 37 -5.23 -18.13 -20.84
CA LYS A 37 -6.23 -19.12 -21.28
C LYS A 37 -7.60 -18.50 -21.56
N GLN A 38 -7.91 -17.38 -20.92
CA GLN A 38 -9.18 -16.65 -21.03
C GLN A 38 -9.08 -15.42 -21.95
N GLY A 39 -7.91 -15.10 -22.50
CA GLY A 39 -7.70 -13.93 -23.35
C GLY A 39 -7.73 -12.58 -22.59
N ILE A 40 -7.55 -12.60 -21.26
CA ILE A 40 -7.68 -11.43 -20.37
C ILE A 40 -6.39 -11.03 -19.67
N SER A 41 -5.22 -11.49 -20.14
CA SER A 41 -3.90 -11.19 -19.52
C SER A 41 -3.62 -9.70 -19.34
N HIS A 42 -4.19 -8.83 -20.18
CA HIS A 42 -4.04 -7.37 -20.07
C HIS A 42 -4.52 -6.82 -18.72
N ARG A 43 -5.44 -7.51 -18.03
CA ARG A 43 -5.93 -7.12 -16.69
C ARG A 43 -4.82 -7.16 -15.63
N LEU A 44 -3.86 -8.07 -15.77
CA LEU A 44 -2.80 -8.28 -14.78
C LEU A 44 -1.88 -7.06 -14.65
N TYR A 45 -1.69 -6.32 -15.74
CA TYR A 45 -0.89 -5.10 -15.78
C TYR A 45 -1.27 -4.12 -14.65
N TYR A 46 -2.56 -3.90 -14.42
CA TYR A 46 -3.01 -2.93 -13.42
C TYR A 46 -2.63 -3.34 -12.00
N SER A 47 -2.79 -4.62 -11.65
CA SER A 47 -2.38 -5.15 -10.34
C SER A 47 -0.86 -5.07 -10.17
N GLN A 48 -0.10 -5.40 -11.22
CA GLN A 48 1.37 -5.30 -11.21
C GLN A 48 1.86 -3.85 -11.02
N GLU A 49 1.25 -2.87 -11.68
CA GLU A 49 1.62 -1.46 -11.51
C GLU A 49 1.30 -0.95 -10.10
N ALA A 50 0.13 -1.29 -9.56
CA ALA A 50 -0.21 -0.94 -8.18
C ALA A 50 0.70 -1.61 -7.15
N PHE A 51 1.16 -2.84 -7.44
CA PHE A 51 2.12 -3.54 -6.61
C PHE A 51 3.52 -2.87 -6.66
N LYS A 52 3.93 -2.34 -7.82
CA LYS A 52 5.16 -1.51 -7.90
C LYS A 52 5.03 -0.23 -7.10
N GLU A 53 3.89 0.45 -7.21
CA GLU A 53 3.61 1.69 -6.47
C GLU A 53 3.73 1.46 -4.96
N ILE A 54 3.09 0.40 -4.42
CA ILE A 54 3.14 0.14 -2.98
C ILE A 54 4.54 -0.23 -2.49
N VAL A 55 5.31 -1.02 -3.25
CA VAL A 55 6.68 -1.38 -2.86
C VAL A 55 7.59 -0.15 -2.86
N MET A 56 7.45 0.74 -3.84
CA MET A 56 8.19 2.01 -3.85
C MET A 56 7.84 2.89 -2.65
N SER A 57 6.57 2.90 -2.23
CA SER A 57 6.15 3.62 -1.03
C SER A 57 6.62 2.97 0.27
N TYR A 58 6.72 1.64 0.35
CA TYR A 58 7.37 0.98 1.49
C TYR A 58 8.88 1.25 1.56
N ASP A 59 9.55 1.41 0.41
CA ASP A 59 10.96 1.81 0.37
C ASP A 59 11.15 3.20 0.98
N ILE A 60 10.24 4.15 0.72
CA ILE A 60 10.24 5.47 1.36
C ILE A 60 10.13 5.36 2.89
N GLU A 61 9.16 4.59 3.40
CA GLU A 61 8.99 4.38 4.86
C GLU A 61 10.22 3.69 5.49
N SER A 62 10.78 2.69 4.80
CA SER A 62 12.00 2.01 5.22
C SER A 62 13.19 2.99 5.29
N ASN A 63 13.36 3.85 4.29
CA ASN A 63 14.41 4.87 4.30
C ASN A 63 14.21 5.88 5.43
N TRP A 64 12.97 6.34 5.67
CA TRP A 64 12.68 7.21 6.81
C TRP A 64 13.06 6.55 8.15
N CYS A 65 12.70 5.28 8.33
CA CYS A 65 13.06 4.52 9.53
C CYS A 65 14.58 4.37 9.69
N ASN A 66 15.30 4.03 8.61
CA ASN A 66 16.75 3.79 8.65
C ASN A 66 17.56 5.07 8.88
N GLU A 67 17.10 6.20 8.34
CA GLU A 67 17.76 7.50 8.49
C GLU A 67 17.34 8.23 9.76
N GLY A 68 16.33 7.72 10.49
CA GLY A 68 15.72 8.42 11.61
C GLY A 68 15.01 9.72 11.19
N TYR A 69 14.53 9.77 9.95
CA TYR A 69 13.81 10.93 9.41
C TYR A 69 12.39 10.97 9.99
N GLU A 70 12.06 12.09 10.63
CA GLU A 70 10.74 12.32 11.21
C GLU A 70 9.85 13.09 10.22
N ALA A 71 9.11 12.36 9.39
CA ALA A 71 8.13 12.95 8.47
C ALA A 71 7.08 13.79 9.19
N THR A 72 6.63 14.88 8.56
CA THR A 72 5.40 15.58 8.97
C THR A 72 4.18 14.69 8.76
N PHE A 73 3.06 15.00 9.41
CA PHE A 73 1.80 14.28 9.23
C PHE A 73 1.33 14.32 7.77
N ASP A 74 1.47 15.47 7.08
CA ASP A 74 1.09 15.60 5.68
C ASP A 74 1.99 14.77 4.74
N GLU A 75 3.32 14.78 4.97
CA GLU A 75 4.26 13.92 4.22
C GLU A 75 3.96 12.44 4.48
N TYR A 76 3.75 12.06 5.74
CA TYR A 76 3.35 10.72 6.13
C TYR A 76 2.07 10.30 5.43
N MET A 77 1.00 11.09 5.50
CA MET A 77 -0.28 10.75 4.88
C MET A 77 -0.16 10.63 3.35
N GLY A 78 0.65 11.47 2.70
CA GLY A 78 0.92 11.37 1.27
C GLY A 78 1.42 9.99 0.85
N ASN A 79 2.31 9.38 1.63
CA ASN A 79 2.83 8.03 1.36
C ASN A 79 1.97 6.92 2.00
N GLY A 80 1.48 7.14 3.21
CA GLY A 80 0.69 6.21 4.03
C GLY A 80 -0.63 5.80 3.38
N LEU A 81 -1.24 6.70 2.58
CA LEU A 81 -2.41 6.36 1.78
C LEU A 81 -2.09 5.38 0.65
N ILE A 82 -0.86 5.32 0.17
CA ILE A 82 -0.41 4.31 -0.82
C ILE A 82 -0.12 2.99 -0.11
N THR A 83 0.65 3.02 0.98
CA THR A 83 0.99 1.83 1.78
C THR A 83 -0.22 1.23 2.51
N GLY A 84 -1.34 1.95 2.58
CA GLY A 84 -2.65 1.43 2.99
C GLY A 84 -3.21 0.36 2.06
N GLY A 85 -2.69 0.25 0.84
CA GLY A 85 -2.86 -0.89 -0.05
C GLY A 85 -4.25 -1.08 -0.67
N GLN A 86 -5.19 -0.15 -0.48
CA GLN A 86 -6.55 -0.32 -1.02
C GLN A 86 -6.58 -0.33 -2.54
N LEU A 87 -5.68 0.41 -3.21
CA LEU A 87 -5.57 0.39 -4.67
C LEU A 87 -5.15 -1.00 -5.17
N LEU A 88 -4.08 -1.55 -4.57
CA LEU A 88 -3.60 -2.88 -4.90
C LEU A 88 -4.67 -3.94 -4.62
N LEU A 89 -5.34 -3.87 -3.47
CA LEU A 89 -6.40 -4.78 -3.09
C LEU A 89 -7.57 -4.71 -4.08
N GLY A 90 -8.02 -3.52 -4.43
CA GLY A 90 -9.12 -3.30 -5.38
C GLY A 90 -8.80 -3.83 -6.78
N LEU A 91 -7.65 -3.46 -7.33
CA LEU A 91 -7.23 -3.91 -8.66
C LEU A 91 -6.97 -5.41 -8.71
N SER A 92 -6.39 -5.99 -7.66
CA SER A 92 -6.17 -7.44 -7.57
C SER A 92 -7.47 -8.21 -7.43
N SER A 93 -8.46 -7.65 -6.73
CA SER A 93 -9.80 -8.25 -6.61
C SER A 93 -10.54 -8.25 -7.94
N LEU A 94 -10.44 -7.16 -8.72
CA LEU A 94 -11.07 -7.03 -10.04
C LEU A 94 -10.62 -8.11 -11.02
N LEU A 95 -9.40 -8.62 -10.91
CA LEU A 95 -8.84 -9.64 -11.81
C LEU A 95 -9.78 -10.84 -12.04
N GLY A 96 -10.48 -11.28 -10.99
CA GLY A 96 -11.37 -12.45 -11.02
C GLY A 96 -12.86 -12.15 -11.20
N MET A 97 -13.28 -10.89 -11.37
CA MET A 97 -14.70 -10.48 -11.33
C MET A 97 -15.46 -10.65 -12.66
N GLY A 98 -15.01 -11.56 -13.53
CA GLY A 98 -15.72 -11.94 -14.76
C GLY A 98 -15.97 -10.75 -15.70
N GLU A 99 -17.25 -10.52 -16.04
CA GLU A 99 -17.72 -9.48 -16.97
C GLU A 99 -17.60 -8.06 -16.40
N VAL A 100 -17.60 -7.90 -15.06
CA VAL A 100 -17.49 -6.57 -14.40
C VAL A 100 -16.08 -6.00 -14.53
N ALA A 101 -15.08 -6.86 -14.72
CA ALA A 101 -13.66 -6.49 -14.82
C ALA A 101 -13.29 -5.98 -16.22
N THR A 102 -13.98 -4.94 -16.68
CA THR A 102 -13.67 -4.28 -17.95
C THR A 102 -12.45 -3.37 -17.82
N VAL A 103 -11.84 -3.00 -18.95
CA VAL A 103 -10.71 -2.05 -18.97
C VAL A 103 -11.12 -0.73 -18.31
N GLU A 104 -12.34 -0.27 -18.55
CA GLU A 104 -12.88 0.96 -17.95
C GLU A 104 -13.01 0.86 -16.43
N ALA A 105 -13.30 -0.33 -15.89
CA ALA A 105 -13.33 -0.54 -14.45
C ALA A 105 -11.92 -0.43 -13.83
N PHE A 106 -10.91 -1.00 -14.50
CA PHE A 106 -9.51 -0.87 -14.07
C PHE A 106 -9.01 0.58 -14.18
N GLU A 107 -9.28 1.26 -15.28
CA GLU A 107 -8.91 2.66 -15.49
C GLU A 107 -9.64 3.59 -14.50
N TRP A 108 -10.92 3.35 -14.25
CA TRP A 108 -11.68 4.08 -13.24
C TRP A 108 -11.05 3.89 -11.85
N MET A 109 -10.68 2.67 -11.49
CA MET A 109 -10.02 2.37 -10.22
C MET A 109 -8.65 3.07 -10.12
N GLN A 110 -7.85 3.01 -11.20
CA GLN A 110 -6.53 3.65 -11.30
C GLN A 110 -6.60 5.18 -11.30
N SER A 111 -7.73 5.76 -11.71
CA SER A 111 -7.98 7.21 -11.59
C SER A 111 -8.12 7.71 -10.15
N LYS A 112 -8.07 6.80 -9.16
CA LYS A 112 -8.20 7.05 -7.72
C LYS A 112 -9.51 7.80 -7.41
N PRO A 113 -10.68 7.17 -7.65
CA PRO A 113 -11.97 7.80 -7.44
C PRO A 113 -12.16 8.14 -5.96
N LYS A 114 -13.04 9.10 -5.65
CA LYS A 114 -13.26 9.56 -4.26
C LYS A 114 -13.51 8.42 -3.26
N VAL A 115 -14.25 7.38 -3.68
CA VAL A 115 -14.49 6.20 -2.84
C VAL A 115 -13.21 5.43 -2.47
N LEU A 116 -12.24 5.36 -3.38
CA LEU A 116 -10.93 4.76 -3.09
C LEU A 116 -10.14 5.63 -2.12
N VAL A 117 -10.14 6.94 -2.36
CA VAL A 117 -9.43 7.90 -1.49
C VAL A 117 -10.00 7.81 -0.07
N ALA A 118 -11.33 7.81 0.06
CA ALA A 118 -12.02 7.62 1.33
C ALA A 118 -11.62 6.30 2.00
N ALA A 119 -11.66 5.18 1.26
CA ALA A 119 -11.26 3.87 1.78
C ALA A 119 -9.81 3.84 2.27
N ASN A 120 -8.88 4.50 1.57
CA ASN A 120 -7.48 4.61 2.03
C ASN A 120 -7.38 5.43 3.31
N ILE A 121 -8.05 6.58 3.40
CA ILE A 121 -8.06 7.41 4.61
C ILE A 121 -8.60 6.61 5.80
N ILE A 122 -9.76 5.98 5.63
CA ILE A 122 -10.40 5.19 6.67
C ILE A 122 -9.48 4.03 7.11
N GLY A 123 -8.97 3.26 6.14
CA GLY A 123 -8.12 2.10 6.41
C GLY A 123 -6.81 2.48 7.10
N ARG A 124 -6.14 3.53 6.60
CA ARG A 124 -4.87 4.02 7.15
C ARG A 124 -5.04 4.53 8.58
N LEU A 125 -5.99 5.43 8.80
CA LEU A 125 -6.18 6.03 10.13
C LEU A 125 -6.66 5.01 11.16
N LEU A 126 -7.58 4.09 10.80
CA LEU A 126 -7.99 3.02 11.70
C LEU A 126 -6.84 2.07 12.04
N ASN A 127 -5.98 1.76 11.06
CA ASN A 127 -4.79 0.94 11.29
C ASN A 127 -3.85 1.62 12.29
N ASP A 128 -3.50 2.89 12.05
CA ASP A 128 -2.60 3.65 12.93
C ASP A 128 -3.16 3.79 14.35
N ILE A 129 -4.47 4.05 14.51
CA ILE A 129 -5.12 4.09 15.83
C ILE A 129 -4.97 2.74 16.53
N ALA A 130 -5.16 1.63 15.81
CA ALA A 130 -5.12 0.29 16.40
C ALA A 130 -3.70 -0.20 16.73
N SER A 131 -2.69 0.17 15.93
CA SER A 131 -1.35 -0.42 16.00
C SER A 131 -0.26 0.48 16.59
N HIS A 132 -0.48 1.79 16.74
CA HIS A 132 0.59 2.71 17.11
C HIS A 132 1.33 2.34 18.41
N GLU A 133 0.67 1.79 19.43
CA GLU A 133 1.35 1.40 20.68
C GLU A 133 2.33 0.24 20.48
N GLU A 134 1.99 -0.73 19.61
CA GLU A 134 2.86 -1.84 19.29
C GLU A 134 3.97 -1.42 18.32
N GLU A 135 3.65 -0.52 17.37
CA GLU A 135 4.60 -0.01 16.40
C GLU A 135 5.67 0.87 17.04
N ASP A 136 5.33 1.64 18.08
CA ASP A 136 6.29 2.42 18.86
C ASP A 136 7.31 1.55 19.63
N GLN A 137 6.98 0.27 19.89
CA GLN A 137 7.91 -0.68 20.53
C GLN A 137 8.88 -1.32 19.53
N ARG A 138 8.63 -1.18 18.22
CA ARG A 138 9.45 -1.74 17.15
C ARG A 138 10.31 -0.64 16.54
N ALA A 139 11.43 -1.04 15.93
CA ALA A 139 12.15 -0.16 15.03
C ALA A 139 11.31 -0.02 13.74
N HIS A 140 10.41 0.96 13.73
CA HIS A 140 9.46 1.22 12.66
C HIS A 140 9.37 2.72 12.38
N VAL A 141 8.87 3.08 11.19
CA VAL A 141 8.55 4.48 10.85
C VAL A 141 7.48 5.01 11.80
N ALA A 142 7.53 6.31 12.09
CA ALA A 142 6.49 6.98 12.87
C ALA A 142 5.11 6.78 12.24
N THR A 143 4.14 6.40 13.07
CA THR A 143 2.73 6.27 12.65
C THR A 143 2.11 7.64 12.43
N GLY A 144 0.94 7.69 11.79
CA GLY A 144 0.19 8.93 11.65
C GLY A 144 -0.08 9.59 13.01
N VAL A 145 -0.38 8.81 14.05
CA VAL A 145 -0.60 9.32 15.42
C VAL A 145 0.63 10.08 15.91
N LYS A 146 1.82 9.51 15.74
CA LYS A 146 3.08 10.11 16.20
C LYS A 146 3.48 11.33 15.38
N CYS A 147 3.30 11.27 14.07
CA CYS A 147 3.51 12.43 13.20
C CYS A 147 2.58 13.60 13.57
N TYR A 148 1.30 13.31 13.85
CA TYR A 148 0.33 14.34 14.25
C TYR A 148 0.66 14.94 15.63
N LEU A 149 1.01 14.10 16.61
CA LEU A 149 1.46 14.56 17.92
C LEU A 149 2.66 15.50 17.82
N LYS A 150 3.65 15.15 16.98
CA LYS A 150 4.85 15.95 16.74
C LYS A 150 4.53 17.31 16.13
N ASP A 151 3.68 17.34 15.11
CA ASP A 151 3.40 18.56 14.35
C ASP A 151 2.51 19.55 15.10
N TYR A 152 1.55 19.04 15.90
CA TYR A 152 0.53 19.89 16.53
C TYR A 152 0.66 20.01 18.05
N GLY A 153 1.50 19.20 18.71
CA GLY A 153 1.76 19.31 20.15
C GLY A 153 0.53 19.05 21.05
N VAL A 154 -0.43 18.26 20.54
CA VAL A 154 -1.67 17.90 21.22
C VAL A 154 -1.52 16.61 22.03
N SER A 155 -2.53 16.25 22.82
CA SER A 155 -2.59 14.94 23.50
C SER A 155 -2.94 13.80 22.55
N LYS A 156 -2.62 12.57 22.95
CA LYS A 156 -2.94 11.36 22.19
C LYS A 156 -4.44 11.19 21.99
N GLU A 157 -5.23 11.48 23.02
CA GLU A 157 -6.68 11.45 22.98
C GLU A 157 -7.23 12.45 21.93
N GLU A 158 -6.68 13.66 21.88
CA GLU A 158 -7.05 14.66 20.87
C GLU A 158 -6.72 14.21 19.44
N VAL A 159 -5.59 13.51 19.22
CA VAL A 159 -5.25 12.94 17.92
C VAL A 159 -6.24 11.86 17.51
N ILE A 160 -6.58 10.95 18.42
CA ILE A 160 -7.54 9.88 18.14
C ILE A 160 -8.91 10.46 17.79
N ASP A 161 -9.37 11.46 18.55
CA ASP A 161 -10.63 12.16 18.27
C ASP A 161 -10.59 12.85 16.90
N GLU A 162 -9.48 13.50 16.55
CA GLU A 162 -9.33 14.14 15.25
C GLU A 162 -9.30 13.13 14.10
N PHE A 163 -8.64 11.98 14.28
CA PHE A 163 -8.63 10.93 13.27
C PHE A 163 -10.03 10.36 13.06
N TYR A 164 -10.83 10.17 14.11
CA TYR A 164 -12.23 9.77 13.96
C TYR A 164 -13.07 10.82 13.21
N LYS A 165 -12.80 12.12 13.37
CA LYS A 165 -13.44 13.16 12.54
C LYS A 165 -13.02 13.07 11.08
N MET A 166 -11.72 12.87 10.80
CA MET A 166 -11.22 12.69 9.44
C MET A 166 -11.86 11.45 8.78
N ILE A 167 -11.96 10.34 9.52
CA ILE A 167 -12.63 9.10 9.10
C ILE A 167 -14.11 9.36 8.78
N ALA A 168 -14.83 10.08 9.65
CA ALA A 168 -16.25 10.37 9.46
C ALA A 168 -16.52 11.32 8.28
N ASN A 169 -15.54 12.14 7.89
CA ASN A 169 -15.61 13.10 6.78
C ASN A 169 -15.06 12.57 5.45
N ALA A 170 -14.50 11.34 5.44
CA ALA A 170 -13.86 10.74 4.28
C ALA A 170 -14.84 10.42 3.13
#